data_AF-A0A537VEK4-F1
#
_entry.id   AF-A0A537VEK4-F1
#
_cell.length_a   1.000
_cell.length_b   1.000
_cell.length_c   1.000
_cell.angle_alpha   90.00
_cell.angle_beta   90.00
_cell.angle_gamma   90.00
#
_symmetry.space_group_name_H-M   'P 1'
#
loop_
_entity.id
_entity.type
_entity.pdbx_description
1 polymer ?
#
loop_
_entity_poly.entity_id
_entity_poly.type
_entity_poly.pdbx_seq_one_letter_code
_entity_poly.pdbx_strand_id
1 'polypeptide(L)'
;MPRAGSGWTSPPGIRGDGPRARPATSTWCSSGARRVPDRISRQEHALRHGPTIGDRVRLGDTDLWIRIEDDLTEPADQVLWGYAKNLRSRMGQHDRATSESELDAVIGGAIVVDPLVGIVKADVGIKDGRVVGIGRAGNPDIMDGVDLTIGPGTWPIPCHGLLVTPGAVDSHVHLLSPRLVPVALSAGVTTLVTAGFEEPAWRMIRTFEAFERLPVNLGLQASARTDVSGSAERAILSGAIGLKVHEDWGASAQIVDATLATAEAFDVAVCLHTDGLNESGELEET
;
A
#
# COMPACT_ATOMS: atom_id res chain seq x y z
N MET A 1 25.41 48.91 40.50
CA MET A 1 26.46 48.01 41.04
C MET A 1 25.87 46.61 41.15
N PRO A 2 26.56 45.55 40.70
CA PRO A 2 26.75 45.26 39.28
C PRO A 2 26.14 43.93 38.81
N ARG A 3 26.01 43.85 37.48
CA ARG A 3 25.69 42.68 36.64
C ARG A 3 26.81 41.63 36.69
N ALA A 4 26.46 40.36 36.53
CA ALA A 4 27.37 39.32 36.06
C ALA A 4 26.71 38.58 34.88
N GLY A 5 27.07 38.99 33.66
CA GLY A 5 26.98 38.13 32.48
C GLY A 5 28.29 37.36 32.38
N SER A 6 28.22 36.05 32.24
CA SER A 6 29.37 35.21 31.89
C SER A 6 29.30 34.90 30.39
N GLY A 7 29.87 35.81 29.60
CA GLY A 7 30.29 35.49 28.25
C GLY A 7 31.45 34.51 28.31
N TRP A 8 31.28 33.33 27.72
CA TRP A 8 32.40 32.46 27.38
C TRP A 8 32.89 32.84 26.00
N THR A 9 33.85 33.76 25.98
CA THR A 9 34.70 34.05 24.82
C THR A 9 35.65 32.87 24.59
N SER A 10 35.68 32.33 23.37
CA SER A 10 36.69 31.37 22.94
C SER A 10 38.10 31.98 23.04
N PRO A 11 39.10 31.29 23.62
CA PRO A 11 40.48 31.75 23.56
C PRO A 11 41.08 31.57 22.16
N PRO A 12 42.10 32.37 21.81
CA PRO A 12 42.68 32.44 20.47
C PRO A 12 43.55 31.22 20.16
N GLY A 13 43.66 30.93 18.86
CA GLY A 13 44.35 29.77 18.32
C GLY A 13 45.77 29.55 18.85
N ILE A 14 46.01 28.33 19.29
CA ILE A 14 47.35 27.76 19.41
C ILE A 14 47.68 27.16 18.04
N ARG A 15 48.44 27.91 17.23
CA ARG A 15 49.21 27.32 16.13
C ARG A 15 50.39 26.58 16.77
N GLY A 16 50.21 25.27 16.97
CA GLY A 16 51.31 24.38 17.32
C GLY A 16 51.97 23.83 16.07
N ASP A 17 53.16 24.32 15.73
CA ASP A 17 54.10 23.68 14.80
C ASP A 17 54.77 22.47 15.48
N GLY A 18 53.96 21.46 15.79
CA GLY A 18 54.43 20.13 16.18
C GLY A 18 54.29 19.17 15.01
N PRO A 19 55.18 18.16 14.84
CA PRO A 19 55.04 17.19 13.78
C PRO A 19 53.67 16.52 13.91
N ARG A 20 52.80 16.72 12.92
CA ARG A 20 51.53 16.01 12.82
C ARG A 20 51.87 14.53 12.80
N ALA A 21 51.57 13.82 13.88
CA ALA A 21 51.51 12.37 13.85
C ALA A 21 50.49 12.02 12.77
N ARG A 22 50.99 11.58 11.61
CA ARG A 22 50.18 10.86 10.63
C ARG A 22 49.47 9.76 11.43
N PRO A 23 48.14 9.60 11.33
CA PRO A 23 47.52 8.41 11.89
C PRO A 23 48.26 7.25 11.25
N ALA A 24 48.88 6.43 12.10
CA ALA A 24 49.47 5.19 11.66
C ALA A 24 48.42 4.47 10.82
N THR A 25 48.85 4.05 9.64
CA THR A 25 48.15 3.13 8.74
C THR A 25 47.15 2.28 9.50
N SER A 26 45.86 2.46 9.18
CA SER A 26 44.77 1.58 9.59
C SER A 26 45.25 0.12 9.52
N THR A 27 45.37 -0.53 10.67
CA THR A 27 45.72 -1.94 10.80
C THR A 27 44.57 -2.87 10.40
N TRP A 28 43.46 -2.35 9.90
CA TRP A 28 42.35 -3.16 9.36
C TRP A 28 42.61 -3.72 7.96
N CYS A 29 43.71 -3.36 7.31
CA CYS A 29 44.08 -3.87 5.98
C CYS A 29 45.32 -4.78 5.95
N SER A 30 45.72 -5.37 7.08
CA SER A 30 46.81 -6.35 7.09
C SER A 30 46.28 -7.79 7.16
N SER A 31 46.60 -8.56 6.11
CA SER A 31 46.42 -10.00 5.91
C SER A 31 44.98 -10.53 5.76
N GLY A 32 44.57 -10.80 4.51
CA GLY A 32 43.43 -11.67 4.21
C GLY A 32 42.07 -10.99 4.09
N ALA A 33 42.00 -9.68 3.84
CA ALA A 33 40.73 -9.04 3.47
C ALA A 33 40.16 -9.76 2.25
N ARG A 34 39.05 -10.49 2.43
CA ARG A 34 38.32 -11.08 1.30
C ARG A 34 38.02 -9.94 0.33
N ARG A 35 38.50 -10.06 -0.91
CA ARG A 35 38.01 -9.18 -1.98
C ARG A 35 36.49 -9.23 -1.95
N VAL A 36 35.85 -8.08 -1.86
CA VAL A 36 34.41 -7.99 -2.11
C VAL A 36 34.21 -8.53 -3.53
N PRO A 37 33.35 -9.54 -3.74
CA PRO A 37 33.13 -10.08 -5.07
C PRO A 37 32.54 -8.99 -5.96
N ASP A 38 33.17 -8.72 -7.11
CA ASP A 38 32.61 -7.80 -8.12
C ASP A 38 31.37 -8.40 -8.81
N ARG A 39 31.07 -9.68 -8.55
CA ARG A 39 29.90 -10.43 -9.05
C ARG A 39 29.41 -11.42 -8.00
N ILE A 40 28.09 -11.55 -7.89
CA ILE A 40 27.42 -12.61 -7.13
C ILE A 40 26.60 -13.48 -8.08
N SER A 41 26.38 -14.75 -7.73
CA SER A 41 25.50 -15.61 -8.53
C SER A 41 24.03 -15.16 -8.40
N ARG A 42 23.19 -15.45 -9.40
CA ARG A 42 21.74 -15.17 -9.31
C ARG A 42 21.09 -15.82 -8.09
N GLN A 43 21.52 -17.04 -7.74
CA GLN A 43 21.03 -17.74 -6.55
C GLN A 43 21.39 -16.98 -5.26
N GLU A 44 22.63 -16.51 -5.14
CA GLU A 44 23.06 -15.73 -3.97
C GLU A 44 22.36 -14.38 -3.90
N HIS A 45 22.13 -13.74 -5.05
CA HIS A 45 21.33 -12.51 -5.13
C HIS A 45 19.91 -12.76 -4.62
N ALA A 46 19.23 -13.80 -5.12
CA ALA A 46 17.88 -14.15 -4.71
C ALA A 46 17.76 -14.41 -3.21
N LEU A 47 18.76 -15.08 -2.60
CA LEU A 47 18.79 -15.33 -1.16
C LEU A 47 18.95 -14.07 -0.31
N ARG A 48 19.63 -13.04 -0.82
CA ARG A 48 19.91 -11.81 -0.08
C ARG A 48 18.90 -10.70 -0.31
N HIS A 49 18.38 -10.63 -1.53
CA HIS A 49 17.68 -9.47 -2.07
C HIS A 49 16.34 -9.84 -2.71
N GLY A 50 15.96 -11.12 -2.69
CA GLY A 50 14.86 -11.62 -3.48
C GLY A 50 15.21 -11.77 -4.97
N PRO A 51 14.37 -12.51 -5.71
CA PRO A 51 14.53 -12.72 -7.14
C PRO A 51 14.49 -11.39 -7.91
N THR A 52 15.06 -11.36 -9.12
CA THR A 52 15.17 -10.17 -9.99
C THR A 52 14.63 -10.49 -11.38
N ILE A 53 14.71 -9.52 -12.30
CA ILE A 53 14.22 -9.64 -13.68
C ILE A 53 14.57 -10.99 -14.33
N GLY A 54 13.53 -11.62 -14.89
CA GLY A 54 13.58 -12.93 -15.54
C GLY A 54 13.48 -14.14 -14.61
N ASP A 55 13.70 -13.98 -13.30
CA ASP A 55 13.48 -15.06 -12.34
C ASP A 55 11.98 -15.37 -12.22
N ARG A 56 11.66 -16.58 -11.77
CA ARG A 56 10.28 -17.05 -11.59
C ARG A 56 9.99 -17.44 -10.16
N VAL A 57 8.79 -17.13 -9.70
CA VAL A 57 8.29 -17.46 -8.36
C VAL A 57 6.99 -18.25 -8.51
N ARG A 58 6.91 -19.39 -7.80
CA ARG A 58 5.68 -20.18 -7.71
C ARG A 58 4.72 -19.52 -6.72
N LEU A 59 3.45 -19.40 -7.09
CA LEU A 59 2.43 -18.85 -6.19
C LEU A 59 1.90 -19.94 -5.27
N GLY A 60 2.37 -19.93 -4.01
CA GLY A 60 1.99 -20.94 -3.02
C GLY A 60 2.33 -22.36 -3.49
N ASP A 61 1.40 -23.27 -3.30
CA ASP A 61 1.45 -24.66 -3.78
C ASP A 61 0.74 -24.87 -5.13
N THR A 62 0.27 -23.79 -5.78
CA THR A 62 -0.38 -23.86 -7.11
C THR A 62 0.63 -24.14 -8.23
N ASP A 63 0.17 -24.52 -9.42
CA ASP A 63 1.05 -24.63 -10.60
C ASP A 63 1.24 -23.30 -11.37
N LEU A 64 0.86 -22.18 -10.75
CA LEU A 64 1.06 -20.85 -11.31
C LEU A 64 2.47 -20.32 -10.99
N TRP A 65 3.14 -19.83 -12.03
CA TRP A 65 4.46 -19.22 -11.93
C TRP A 65 4.41 -17.80 -12.48
N ILE A 66 4.77 -16.84 -11.64
CA ILE A 66 5.00 -15.46 -12.08
C ILE A 66 6.45 -15.30 -12.51
N ARG A 67 6.69 -14.47 -13.53
CA ARG A 67 8.03 -14.07 -13.94
C ARG A 67 8.17 -12.58 -13.68
N ILE A 68 9.28 -12.19 -13.06
CA ILE A 68 9.58 -10.77 -12.84
C ILE A 68 9.92 -10.13 -14.19
N GLU A 69 9.12 -9.13 -14.55
CA GLU A 69 9.14 -8.45 -15.85
C GLU A 69 10.15 -7.32 -15.87
N ASP A 70 10.32 -6.62 -14.74
CA ASP A 70 11.29 -5.56 -14.55
C ASP A 70 11.83 -5.52 -13.10
N ASP A 71 13.00 -4.92 -12.92
CA ASP A 71 13.57 -4.63 -11.61
C ASP A 71 13.96 -3.15 -11.55
N LEU A 72 13.14 -2.36 -10.87
CA LEU A 72 13.32 -0.93 -10.68
C LEU A 72 14.36 -0.61 -9.61
N THR A 73 14.91 -1.64 -8.94
CA THR A 73 16.00 -1.49 -7.97
C THR A 73 17.35 -1.66 -8.65
N GLU A 74 18.42 -1.18 -8.01
CA GLU A 74 19.78 -1.37 -8.50
C GLU A 74 20.49 -2.46 -7.68
N PRO A 75 20.99 -3.55 -8.29
CA PRO A 75 21.52 -4.72 -7.57
C PRO A 75 22.58 -4.44 -6.50
N ALA A 76 23.39 -3.38 -6.65
CA ALA A 76 24.43 -3.01 -5.70
C ALA A 76 23.95 -2.08 -4.57
N ASP A 77 22.81 -1.42 -4.77
CA ASP A 77 22.38 -0.24 -4.02
C ASP A 77 20.99 -0.41 -3.37
N GLN A 78 20.47 -1.65 -3.36
CA GLN A 78 19.17 -1.97 -2.76
C GLN A 78 19.10 -1.54 -1.30
N VAL A 79 17.95 -1.04 -0.89
CA VAL A 79 17.72 -0.49 0.44
C VAL A 79 17.62 -1.63 1.47
N LEU A 80 18.67 -1.77 2.28
CA LEU A 80 18.74 -2.79 3.33
C LEU A 80 18.81 -2.11 4.69
N TRP A 81 17.81 -2.40 5.52
CA TRP A 81 17.81 -2.02 6.92
C TRP A 81 18.44 -3.10 7.80
N GLY A 82 19.16 -2.69 8.84
CA GLY A 82 19.76 -3.57 9.83
C GLY A 82 21.19 -3.19 10.21
N TYR A 83 21.72 -3.89 11.23
CA TYR A 83 23.09 -3.67 11.69
C TYR A 83 24.09 -3.87 10.55
N ALA A 84 24.98 -2.89 10.36
CA ALA A 84 25.98 -2.85 9.30
C ALA A 84 25.42 -2.94 7.86
N LYS A 85 24.16 -2.54 7.64
CA LYS A 85 23.55 -2.39 6.30
C LYS A 85 23.68 -0.95 5.79
N ASN A 86 23.02 -0.62 4.68
CA ASN A 86 23.18 0.66 3.98
C ASN A 86 22.08 1.70 4.29
N LEU A 87 20.92 1.32 4.84
CA LEU A 87 19.91 2.29 5.32
C LEU A 87 20.38 2.92 6.63
N ARG A 88 21.30 3.88 6.51
CA ARG A 88 21.90 4.67 7.59
C ARG A 88 22.12 6.09 7.10
N SER A 89 22.13 7.05 8.04
CA SER A 89 22.40 8.46 7.76
C SER A 89 23.67 8.63 6.91
N ARG A 90 23.59 9.46 5.86
CA ARG A 90 24.65 9.73 4.86
C ARG A 90 25.03 8.53 3.99
N MET A 91 24.25 7.47 4.04
CA MET A 91 24.36 6.30 3.16
C MET A 91 23.08 6.24 2.34
N GLY A 92 22.32 5.14 2.40
CA GLY A 92 21.01 5.04 1.74
C GLY A 92 19.93 5.94 2.35
N GLN A 93 20.17 6.53 3.52
CA GLN A 93 19.30 7.57 4.10
C GLN A 93 19.92 8.95 3.87
N HIS A 94 19.18 9.82 3.21
CA HIS A 94 19.52 11.23 3.02
C HIS A 94 19.47 11.98 4.36
N ASP A 95 20.55 12.66 4.75
CA ASP A 95 20.69 13.28 6.07
C ASP A 95 20.34 14.77 6.09
N ARG A 96 20.14 15.38 4.92
CA ARG A 96 19.73 16.79 4.75
C ARG A 96 18.24 16.94 4.46
N ALA A 97 17.46 15.88 4.60
CA ALA A 97 16.03 15.99 4.42
C ALA A 97 15.44 16.85 5.56
N THR A 98 14.75 17.93 5.20
CA THR A 98 14.28 18.98 6.13
C THR A 98 12.77 18.92 6.36
N SER A 99 12.25 17.73 6.66
CA SER A 99 10.92 17.46 7.26
C SER A 99 9.67 17.27 6.37
N GLU A 100 9.56 17.82 5.15
CA GLU A 100 8.30 17.70 4.36
C GLU A 100 8.36 16.76 3.14
N SER A 101 9.54 16.52 2.54
CA SER A 101 9.68 15.72 1.31
C SER A 101 10.02 14.24 1.56
N GLU A 102 9.98 13.78 2.81
CA GLU A 102 10.38 12.43 3.20
C GLU A 102 9.20 11.46 3.18
N LEU A 103 9.45 10.22 2.78
CA LEU A 103 8.51 9.12 2.98
C LEU A 103 8.26 8.88 4.47
N ASP A 104 7.04 8.53 4.85
CA ASP A 104 6.73 8.04 6.20
C ASP A 104 7.17 6.59 6.35
N ALA A 105 7.00 5.79 5.29
CA ALA A 105 7.50 4.43 5.22
C ALA A 105 7.94 4.04 3.81
N VAL A 106 8.83 3.07 3.73
CA VAL A 106 9.28 2.47 2.47
C VAL A 106 9.22 0.95 2.58
N ILE A 107 8.54 0.32 1.63
CA ILE A 107 8.56 -1.14 1.45
C ILE A 107 9.73 -1.45 0.53
N GLY A 108 10.78 -2.05 1.07
CA GLY A 108 12.05 -2.25 0.36
C GLY A 108 12.15 -3.59 -0.36
N GLY A 109 12.49 -3.56 -1.65
CA GLY A 109 12.83 -4.73 -2.46
C GLY A 109 11.70 -5.74 -2.68
N ALA A 110 10.46 -5.26 -2.73
CA ALA A 110 9.28 -6.11 -2.90
C ALA A 110 9.13 -6.59 -4.34
N ILE A 111 8.48 -7.75 -4.52
CA ILE A 111 7.92 -8.17 -5.80
C ILE A 111 6.48 -7.67 -5.83
N VAL A 112 6.25 -6.55 -6.51
CA VAL A 112 4.93 -5.97 -6.70
C VAL A 112 4.18 -6.79 -7.74
N VAL A 113 2.98 -7.23 -7.39
CA VAL A 113 2.07 -7.95 -8.29
C VAL A 113 0.77 -7.17 -8.37
N ASP A 114 0.56 -6.49 -9.48
CA ASP A 114 -0.58 -5.61 -9.69
C ASP A 114 -0.98 -5.60 -11.17
N PRO A 115 -2.29 -5.57 -11.52
CA PRO A 115 -2.73 -5.62 -12.90
C PRO A 115 -2.39 -4.36 -13.73
N LEU A 116 -2.17 -3.21 -13.10
CA LEU A 116 -1.83 -1.95 -13.79
C LEU A 116 -0.31 -1.74 -13.85
N VAL A 117 0.42 -2.13 -12.81
CA VAL A 117 1.88 -1.98 -12.73
C VAL A 117 2.62 -3.16 -13.38
N GLY A 118 2.03 -4.36 -13.36
CA GLY A 118 2.66 -5.60 -13.81
C GLY A 118 3.33 -6.38 -12.66
N ILE A 119 4.31 -7.21 -13.01
CA ILE A 119 5.07 -8.04 -12.06
C ILE A 119 6.49 -7.52 -11.97
N VAL A 120 6.73 -6.54 -11.10
CA VAL A 120 8.00 -5.81 -11.02
C VAL A 120 8.64 -5.96 -9.65
N LYS A 121 9.97 -5.96 -9.60
CA LYS A 121 10.69 -5.76 -8.34
C LYS A 121 10.95 -4.27 -8.13
N ALA A 122 10.57 -3.73 -6.98
CA ALA A 122 10.67 -2.30 -6.71
C ALA A 122 10.66 -1.99 -5.21
N ASP A 123 10.99 -0.74 -4.87
CA ASP A 123 10.63 -0.13 -3.60
C ASP A 123 9.27 0.58 -3.73
N VAL A 124 8.46 0.57 -2.67
CA VAL A 124 7.16 1.27 -2.63
C VAL A 124 7.17 2.32 -1.54
N GLY A 125 6.97 3.59 -1.92
CA GLY A 125 6.98 4.73 -1.01
C GLY A 125 5.59 5.05 -0.47
N ILE A 126 5.50 5.26 0.85
CA ILE A 126 4.27 5.64 1.54
C ILE A 126 4.45 7.01 2.19
N LYS A 127 3.49 7.90 1.97
CA LYS A 127 3.41 9.23 2.59
C LYS A 127 1.96 9.61 2.86
N ASP A 128 1.67 10.10 4.06
CA ASP A 128 0.34 10.53 4.52
C ASP A 128 -0.75 9.47 4.27
N GLY A 129 -0.40 8.20 4.51
CA GLY A 129 -1.28 7.06 4.31
C GLY A 129 -1.54 6.66 2.85
N ARG A 130 -0.80 7.23 1.89
CA ARG A 130 -0.94 6.95 0.45
C ARG A 130 0.33 6.38 -0.14
N VAL A 131 0.18 5.53 -1.15
CA VAL A 131 1.30 5.15 -2.02
C VAL A 131 1.63 6.36 -2.91
N VAL A 132 2.86 6.86 -2.83
CA VAL A 132 3.32 8.04 -3.58
C VAL A 132 4.26 7.70 -4.74
N GLY A 133 4.74 6.46 -4.79
CA GLY A 133 5.48 5.97 -5.95
C GLY A 133 5.93 4.53 -5.77
N ILE A 134 6.26 3.92 -6.91
CA ILE A 134 6.84 2.59 -7.06
C ILE A 134 8.07 2.80 -7.93
N GLY A 135 9.25 2.47 -7.42
CA GLY A 135 10.50 2.79 -8.10
C GLY A 135 11.71 2.52 -7.22
N ARG A 136 12.76 3.32 -7.40
CA ARG A 136 14.00 3.19 -6.62
C ARG A 136 13.99 4.11 -5.42
N ALA A 137 14.12 3.55 -4.22
CA ALA A 137 14.31 4.32 -3.01
C ALA A 137 15.78 4.47 -2.63
N GLY A 138 16.12 5.59 -1.97
CA GLY A 138 17.49 5.81 -1.52
C GLY A 138 17.83 7.25 -1.19
N ASN A 139 19.12 7.55 -1.30
CA ASN A 139 19.69 8.86 -1.05
C ASN A 139 20.23 9.46 -2.37
N PRO A 140 19.61 10.53 -2.90
CA PRO A 140 20.03 11.13 -4.15
C PRO A 140 21.43 11.78 -4.11
N ASP A 141 22.00 12.02 -2.92
CA ASP A 141 23.36 12.58 -2.80
C ASP A 141 24.45 11.58 -3.23
N ILE A 142 24.17 10.26 -3.20
CA ILE A 142 25.18 9.22 -3.45
C ILE A 142 24.69 8.07 -4.35
N MET A 143 23.41 8.04 -4.71
CA MET A 143 22.79 7.01 -5.55
C MET A 143 22.15 7.69 -6.77
N ASP A 144 22.43 7.17 -7.95
CA ASP A 144 21.81 7.67 -9.19
C ASP A 144 20.35 7.17 -9.31
N GLY A 145 19.50 7.95 -9.99
CA GLY A 145 18.15 7.51 -10.34
C GLY A 145 17.22 7.21 -9.16
N VAL A 146 17.34 7.96 -8.05
CA VAL A 146 16.43 7.83 -6.90
C VAL A 146 15.10 8.53 -7.20
N ASP A 147 14.02 7.76 -7.24
CA ASP A 147 12.64 8.27 -7.36
C ASP A 147 12.04 8.62 -5.99
N LEU A 148 12.44 7.84 -4.96
CA LEU A 148 11.84 7.83 -3.64
C LEU A 148 12.90 8.16 -2.57
N THR A 149 12.97 9.43 -2.16
CA THR A 149 14.00 9.87 -1.20
C THR A 149 13.70 9.36 0.22
N ILE A 150 14.65 8.64 0.81
CA ILE A 150 14.60 8.15 2.20
C ILE A 150 15.20 9.19 3.13
N GLY A 151 14.42 9.67 4.09
CA GLY A 151 14.88 10.61 5.11
C GLY A 151 14.93 10.01 6.52
N PRO A 152 15.35 10.79 7.54
CA PRO A 152 15.37 10.36 8.93
C PRO A 152 14.02 9.91 9.49
N GLY A 153 12.90 10.41 8.94
CA GLY A 153 11.55 10.02 9.35
C GLY A 153 11.01 8.74 8.69
N THR A 154 11.71 8.18 7.70
CA THR A 154 11.21 7.05 6.91
C THR A 154 11.37 5.72 7.63
N TRP A 155 10.26 5.04 7.88
CA TRP A 155 10.24 3.69 8.46
C TRP A 155 10.45 2.59 7.39
N PRO A 156 11.44 1.71 7.54
CA PRO A 156 11.66 0.63 6.59
C PRO A 156 10.81 -0.61 6.88
N ILE A 157 10.17 -1.14 5.85
CA ILE A 157 9.47 -2.43 5.83
C ILE A 157 10.22 -3.36 4.88
N PRO A 158 11.02 -4.32 5.38
CA PRO A 158 11.82 -5.19 4.51
C PRO A 158 10.94 -6.25 3.84
N CYS A 159 10.84 -6.21 2.51
CA CYS A 159 10.03 -7.13 1.71
C CYS A 159 10.82 -7.90 0.64
N HIS A 160 12.15 -7.94 0.76
CA HIS A 160 13.02 -8.76 -0.09
C HIS A 160 12.56 -10.22 -0.09
N GLY A 161 12.15 -10.71 -1.27
CA GLY A 161 11.64 -12.08 -1.44
C GLY A 161 10.18 -12.28 -1.04
N LEU A 162 9.45 -11.20 -0.72
CA LEU A 162 8.01 -11.21 -0.48
C LEU A 162 7.25 -10.64 -1.67
N LEU A 163 6.01 -11.10 -1.84
CA LEU A 163 5.05 -10.50 -2.76
C LEU A 163 4.30 -9.37 -2.05
N VAL A 164 4.04 -8.28 -2.78
CA VAL A 164 3.18 -7.18 -2.33
C VAL A 164 2.08 -6.97 -3.35
N THR A 165 0.84 -6.96 -2.88
CA THR A 165 -0.37 -6.75 -3.70
C THR A 165 -1.19 -5.62 -3.12
N PRO A 166 -2.07 -4.97 -3.91
CA PRO A 166 -3.16 -4.20 -3.34
C PRO A 166 -3.99 -5.05 -2.38
N GLY A 167 -4.61 -4.40 -1.39
CA GLY A 167 -5.60 -5.06 -0.56
C GLY A 167 -6.84 -5.42 -1.38
N ALA A 168 -7.40 -6.60 -1.16
CA ALA A 168 -8.56 -7.06 -1.91
C ALA A 168 -9.81 -6.21 -1.59
N VAL A 169 -10.68 -6.07 -2.59
CA VAL A 169 -11.99 -5.45 -2.50
C VAL A 169 -13.04 -6.56 -2.64
N ASP A 170 -13.78 -6.85 -1.57
CA ASP A 170 -14.91 -7.76 -1.63
C ASP A 170 -16.18 -6.96 -1.89
N SER A 171 -16.75 -7.13 -3.08
CA SER A 171 -17.91 -6.37 -3.54
C SER A 171 -19.25 -7.06 -3.33
N HIS A 172 -19.27 -8.20 -2.64
CA HIS A 172 -20.52 -8.94 -2.38
C HIS A 172 -20.64 -9.35 -0.91
N VAL A 173 -20.65 -8.35 -0.03
CA VAL A 173 -20.61 -8.60 1.41
C VAL A 173 -22.00 -8.49 2.05
N HIS A 174 -22.40 -9.50 2.83
CA HIS A 174 -23.54 -9.39 3.75
C HIS A 174 -23.04 -9.13 5.18
N LEU A 175 -23.39 -7.98 5.74
CA LEU A 175 -22.95 -7.56 7.09
C LEU A 175 -23.75 -8.23 8.22
N LEU A 176 -23.79 -9.57 8.21
CA LEU A 176 -24.56 -10.35 9.19
C LEU A 176 -23.96 -10.30 10.61
N SER A 177 -22.65 -10.12 10.71
CA SER A 177 -21.96 -10.12 12.01
C SER A 177 -20.70 -9.26 11.97
N PRO A 178 -20.39 -8.50 13.03
CA PRO A 178 -19.12 -7.78 13.15
C PRO A 178 -17.90 -8.73 13.18
N ARG A 179 -18.11 -10.03 13.43
CA ARG A 179 -17.06 -11.05 13.37
C ARG A 179 -16.48 -11.25 11.96
N LEU A 180 -17.15 -10.74 10.93
CA LEU A 180 -16.66 -10.78 9.55
C LEU A 180 -15.36 -10.00 9.38
N VAL A 181 -15.23 -8.82 10.00
CA VAL A 181 -14.14 -7.87 9.71
C VAL A 181 -12.75 -8.46 9.99
N PRO A 182 -12.49 -9.10 11.15
CA PRO A 182 -11.21 -9.76 11.38
C PRO A 182 -10.90 -10.88 10.38
N VAL A 183 -11.92 -11.60 9.92
CA VAL A 183 -11.75 -12.68 8.93
C VAL A 183 -11.37 -12.10 7.57
N ALA A 184 -12.08 -11.06 7.12
CA ALA A 184 -11.78 -10.36 5.87
C ALA A 184 -10.33 -9.83 5.85
N LEU A 185 -9.92 -9.13 6.92
CA LEU A 185 -8.56 -8.62 7.06
C LEU A 185 -7.50 -9.72 7.04
N SER A 186 -7.76 -10.85 7.72
CA SER A 186 -6.84 -11.99 7.74
C SER A 186 -6.65 -12.65 6.36
N ALA A 187 -7.63 -12.48 5.47
CA ALA A 187 -7.58 -12.93 4.08
C ALA A 187 -7.01 -11.86 3.12
N GLY A 188 -6.57 -10.71 3.61
CA GLY A 188 -6.05 -9.61 2.79
C GLY A 188 -7.13 -8.71 2.18
N VAL A 189 -8.38 -8.83 2.60
CA VAL A 189 -9.49 -7.95 2.18
C VAL A 189 -9.47 -6.68 3.02
N THR A 190 -9.35 -5.53 2.37
CA THR A 190 -9.25 -4.21 3.03
C THR A 190 -10.45 -3.31 2.76
N THR A 191 -11.28 -3.67 1.77
CA THR A 191 -12.49 -2.92 1.40
C THR A 191 -13.67 -3.87 1.27
N LEU A 192 -14.78 -3.50 1.90
CA LEU A 192 -16.04 -4.23 1.88
C LEU A 192 -17.09 -3.38 1.18
N VAL A 193 -17.71 -3.89 0.12
CA VAL A 193 -18.90 -3.30 -0.49
C VAL A 193 -20.05 -4.29 -0.33
N THR A 194 -21.15 -3.83 0.27
CA THR A 194 -22.25 -4.73 0.64
C THR A 194 -23.13 -5.05 -0.55
N ALA A 195 -23.62 -6.28 -0.66
CA ALA A 195 -24.57 -6.69 -1.69
C ALA A 195 -26.04 -6.57 -1.24
N GLY A 196 -26.41 -5.39 -0.74
CA GLY A 196 -27.75 -5.10 -0.21
C GLY A 196 -27.71 -4.77 1.27
N PHE A 197 -27.98 -3.50 1.57
CA PHE A 197 -28.24 -2.98 2.90
C PHE A 197 -29.76 -2.94 3.08
N GLU A 198 -30.26 -3.89 3.86
CA GLU A 198 -31.69 -4.18 3.94
C GLU A 198 -32.46 -3.35 4.96
N GLU A 199 -31.73 -2.62 5.79
CA GLU A 199 -32.26 -1.82 6.88
C GLU A 199 -32.70 -0.42 6.38
N PRO A 200 -33.66 0.25 7.04
CA PRO A 200 -34.08 1.59 6.68
C PRO A 200 -32.93 2.60 6.64
N ALA A 201 -33.05 3.62 5.79
CA ALA A 201 -32.01 4.62 5.55
C ALA A 201 -31.39 5.25 6.82
N TRP A 202 -32.17 5.47 7.88
CA TRP A 202 -31.63 6.02 9.14
C TRP A 202 -30.64 5.09 9.86
N ARG A 203 -30.74 3.75 9.67
CA ARG A 203 -29.80 2.78 10.22
C ARG A 203 -28.49 2.76 9.46
N MET A 204 -28.47 3.20 8.21
CA MET A 204 -27.24 3.30 7.41
C MET A 204 -26.20 4.18 8.09
N ILE A 205 -26.64 5.34 8.60
CA ILE A 205 -25.81 6.27 9.37
C ILE A 205 -25.25 5.57 10.62
N ARG A 206 -26.08 4.80 11.34
CA ARG A 206 -25.63 4.02 12.51
C ARG A 206 -24.62 2.93 12.16
N THR A 207 -24.74 2.34 10.98
CA THR A 207 -23.76 1.37 10.47
C THR A 207 -22.44 2.07 10.18
N PHE A 208 -22.43 3.24 9.54
CA PHE A 208 -21.20 4.01 9.34
C PHE A 208 -20.53 4.37 10.67
N GLU A 209 -21.28 4.87 11.66
CA GLU A 209 -20.76 5.15 13.01
C GLU A 209 -20.11 3.91 13.65
N ALA A 210 -20.70 2.73 13.48
CA ALA A 210 -20.16 1.48 14.01
C ALA A 210 -18.83 1.07 13.34
N PHE A 211 -18.62 1.47 12.09
CA PHE A 211 -17.43 1.13 11.31
C PHE A 211 -16.30 2.15 11.41
N GLU A 212 -16.52 3.36 11.96
CA GLU A 212 -15.48 4.41 12.08
C GLU A 212 -14.18 3.95 12.77
N ARG A 213 -14.25 2.92 13.61
CA ARG A 213 -13.09 2.39 14.36
C ARG A 213 -12.51 1.11 13.79
N LEU A 214 -13.02 0.63 12.67
CA LEU A 214 -12.58 -0.61 12.05
C LEU A 214 -11.61 -0.29 10.91
N PRO A 215 -10.48 -1.01 10.78
CA PRO A 215 -9.46 -0.70 9.78
C PRO A 215 -9.81 -1.31 8.41
N VAL A 216 -11.03 -1.06 7.93
CA VAL A 216 -11.52 -1.46 6.60
C VAL A 216 -12.26 -0.30 5.96
N ASN A 217 -12.17 -0.18 4.65
CA ASN A 217 -13.04 0.70 3.88
C ASN A 217 -14.42 0.04 3.76
N LEU A 218 -15.49 0.84 3.82
CA LEU A 218 -16.86 0.35 3.72
C LEU A 218 -17.65 1.13 2.67
N GLY A 219 -18.32 0.40 1.78
CA GLY A 219 -19.36 0.90 0.89
C GLY A 219 -20.68 0.16 1.13
N LEU A 220 -21.78 0.90 1.29
CA LEU A 220 -23.11 0.30 1.45
C LEU A 220 -23.90 0.44 0.15
N GLN A 221 -24.49 -0.64 -0.35
CA GLN A 221 -25.42 -0.62 -1.48
C GLN A 221 -26.84 -0.83 -0.95
N ALA A 222 -27.74 0.13 -1.12
CA ALA A 222 -29.09 0.02 -0.59
C ALA A 222 -29.94 -0.99 -1.38
N SER A 223 -30.82 -1.73 -0.72
CA SER A 223 -31.76 -2.59 -1.43
C SER A 223 -32.78 -1.75 -2.23
N ALA A 224 -32.88 -2.00 -3.54
CA ALA A 224 -33.96 -1.54 -4.40
C ALA A 224 -35.01 -2.66 -4.47
N ARG A 225 -36.27 -2.32 -4.14
CA ARG A 225 -37.34 -3.30 -3.90
C ARG A 225 -38.66 -2.95 -4.58
N THR A 226 -38.68 -1.88 -5.34
CA THR A 226 -39.87 -1.33 -5.99
C THR A 226 -39.42 -0.46 -7.16
N ASP A 227 -40.30 -0.33 -8.13
CA ASP A 227 -40.24 0.60 -9.25
C ASP A 227 -40.47 2.08 -8.85
N VAL A 228 -40.71 2.36 -7.56
CA VAL A 228 -40.83 3.73 -7.02
C VAL A 228 -39.51 4.19 -6.39
N SER A 229 -38.88 5.21 -6.99
CA SER A 229 -37.52 5.68 -6.66
C SER A 229 -37.34 6.20 -5.22
N GLY A 230 -38.39 6.74 -4.59
CA GLY A 230 -38.26 7.53 -3.36
C GLY A 230 -37.58 6.82 -2.17
N SER A 231 -37.64 5.49 -2.09
CA SER A 231 -36.89 4.74 -1.07
C SER A 231 -35.40 4.64 -1.40
N ALA A 232 -35.07 4.39 -2.67
CA ALA A 232 -33.69 4.30 -3.16
C ALA A 232 -32.99 5.67 -3.05
N GLU A 233 -33.65 6.75 -3.48
CA GLU A 233 -33.15 8.13 -3.35
C GLU A 233 -32.79 8.47 -1.91
N ARG A 234 -33.68 8.16 -0.95
CA ARG A 234 -33.42 8.43 0.47
C ARG A 234 -32.20 7.67 1.00
N ALA A 235 -32.01 6.44 0.54
CA ALA A 235 -30.87 5.62 0.95
C ALA A 235 -29.56 6.16 0.37
N ILE A 236 -29.55 6.57 -0.89
CA ILE A 236 -28.40 7.24 -1.53
C ILE A 236 -28.06 8.52 -0.77
N LEU A 237 -29.05 9.36 -0.46
CA LEU A 237 -28.88 10.58 0.34
C LEU A 237 -28.40 10.30 1.78
N SER A 238 -28.52 9.07 2.26
CA SER A 238 -28.00 8.63 3.56
C SER A 238 -26.59 8.03 3.49
N GLY A 239 -25.99 7.98 2.29
CA GLY A 239 -24.61 7.54 2.05
C GLY A 239 -24.46 6.23 1.28
N ALA A 240 -25.52 5.68 0.70
CA ALA A 240 -25.37 4.51 -0.16
C ALA A 240 -24.56 4.85 -1.42
N ILE A 241 -23.61 3.98 -1.77
CA ILE A 241 -22.75 4.13 -2.96
C ILE A 241 -23.29 3.36 -4.17
N GLY A 242 -24.45 2.72 -4.01
CA GLY A 242 -25.05 1.86 -5.02
C GLY A 242 -26.40 1.30 -4.59
N LEU A 243 -27.04 0.60 -5.50
CA LEU A 243 -28.32 -0.08 -5.31
C LEU A 243 -28.16 -1.57 -5.59
N LYS A 244 -28.90 -2.41 -4.87
CA LYS A 244 -28.97 -3.86 -5.08
C LYS A 244 -30.41 -4.26 -5.40
N VAL A 245 -30.63 -4.81 -6.57
CA VAL A 245 -31.85 -5.56 -6.92
C VAL A 245 -31.63 -7.03 -6.56
N HIS A 246 -32.63 -7.68 -5.97
CA HIS A 246 -32.53 -9.07 -5.54
C HIS A 246 -33.88 -9.78 -5.65
N GLU A 247 -33.90 -11.01 -6.16
CA GLU A 247 -35.13 -11.79 -6.39
C GLU A 247 -36.00 -11.97 -5.13
N ASP A 248 -35.41 -12.20 -3.96
CA ASP A 248 -36.10 -12.25 -2.65
C ASP A 248 -37.00 -11.03 -2.36
N TRP A 249 -36.70 -9.88 -2.99
CA TRP A 249 -37.46 -8.63 -2.88
C TRP A 249 -38.20 -8.26 -4.17
N GLY A 250 -38.14 -9.11 -5.19
CA GLY A 250 -38.56 -8.84 -6.56
C GLY A 250 -37.42 -8.30 -7.43
N ALA A 251 -37.19 -8.97 -8.55
CA ALA A 251 -36.18 -8.61 -9.55
C ALA A 251 -36.78 -8.48 -10.97
N SER A 252 -38.03 -8.01 -11.06
CA SER A 252 -38.70 -7.85 -12.35
C SER A 252 -38.10 -6.71 -13.19
N ALA A 253 -38.30 -6.77 -14.52
CA ALA A 253 -37.81 -5.76 -15.46
C ALA A 253 -38.19 -4.32 -15.06
N GLN A 254 -39.39 -4.12 -14.48
CA GLN A 254 -39.83 -2.79 -14.02
C GLN A 254 -39.00 -2.26 -12.84
N ILE A 255 -38.64 -3.14 -11.90
CA ILE A 255 -37.79 -2.77 -10.76
C ILE A 255 -36.36 -2.50 -11.24
N VAL A 256 -35.85 -3.33 -12.16
CA VAL A 256 -34.52 -3.15 -12.76
C VAL A 256 -34.43 -1.81 -13.49
N ASP A 257 -35.37 -1.50 -14.39
CA ASP A 257 -35.42 -0.26 -15.16
C ASP A 257 -35.47 0.99 -14.25
N ALA A 258 -36.40 1.01 -13.29
CA ALA A 258 -36.52 2.11 -12.34
C ALA A 258 -35.25 2.28 -11.47
N THR A 259 -34.60 1.18 -11.10
CA THR A 259 -33.34 1.20 -10.35
C THR A 259 -32.21 1.78 -11.20
N LEU A 260 -32.10 1.39 -12.48
CA LEU A 260 -31.11 1.93 -13.40
C LEU A 260 -31.32 3.43 -13.65
N ALA A 261 -32.57 3.87 -13.85
CA ALA A 261 -32.88 5.29 -14.00
C ALA A 261 -32.51 6.12 -12.74
N THR A 262 -32.79 5.57 -11.55
CA THR A 262 -32.37 6.20 -10.29
C THR A 262 -30.85 6.22 -10.16
N ALA A 263 -30.18 5.13 -10.52
CA ALA A 263 -28.73 5.02 -10.44
C ALA A 263 -28.03 6.01 -11.38
N GLU A 264 -28.53 6.18 -12.61
CA GLU A 264 -28.06 7.18 -13.56
C GLU A 264 -28.23 8.61 -13.02
N ALA A 265 -29.37 8.91 -12.40
CA ALA A 265 -29.65 10.24 -11.86
C ALA A 265 -28.72 10.65 -10.69
N PHE A 266 -28.17 9.67 -9.96
CA PHE A 266 -27.33 9.90 -8.78
C PHE A 266 -25.87 9.49 -8.96
N ASP A 267 -25.48 8.97 -10.13
CA ASP A 267 -24.14 8.44 -10.44
C ASP A 267 -23.68 7.37 -9.43
N VAL A 268 -24.51 6.34 -9.25
CA VAL A 268 -24.21 5.20 -8.36
C VAL A 268 -24.29 3.87 -9.11
N ALA A 269 -23.59 2.86 -8.61
CA ALA A 269 -23.58 1.53 -9.24
C ALA A 269 -24.85 0.72 -8.92
N VAL A 270 -25.22 -0.21 -9.81
CA VAL A 270 -26.28 -1.21 -9.56
C VAL A 270 -25.67 -2.61 -9.53
N CYS A 271 -26.01 -3.37 -8.50
CA CYS A 271 -25.80 -4.81 -8.43
C CYS A 271 -27.13 -5.52 -8.62
N LEU A 272 -27.13 -6.62 -9.36
CA LEU A 272 -28.33 -7.39 -9.67
C LEU A 272 -28.13 -8.86 -9.27
N HIS A 273 -29.08 -9.38 -8.51
CA HIS A 273 -29.35 -10.81 -8.39
C HIS A 273 -30.69 -11.05 -9.09
N THR A 274 -30.64 -11.71 -10.24
CA THR A 274 -31.76 -11.88 -11.18
C THR A 274 -32.87 -12.76 -10.63
N ASP A 275 -34.04 -12.69 -11.28
CA ASP A 275 -35.15 -13.62 -11.05
C ASP A 275 -34.73 -15.06 -11.39
N GLY A 276 -34.45 -15.89 -10.38
CA GLY A 276 -34.01 -17.27 -10.57
C GLY A 276 -35.15 -18.22 -10.94
N LEU A 277 -36.40 -17.76 -10.85
CA LEU A 277 -37.60 -18.55 -11.13
C LEU A 277 -38.16 -18.28 -12.53
N ASN A 278 -37.66 -17.27 -13.22
CA ASN A 278 -38.26 -16.71 -14.42
C ASN A 278 -39.74 -16.36 -14.20
N GLU A 279 -40.11 -15.88 -13.01
CA GLU A 279 -41.50 -15.53 -12.67
C GLU A 279 -41.98 -14.33 -13.49
N SER A 280 -41.10 -13.34 -13.65
CA SER A 280 -41.37 -12.07 -14.32
C SER A 280 -40.87 -12.01 -15.75
N GLY A 281 -39.99 -12.94 -16.15
CA GLY A 281 -39.45 -13.06 -17.49
C GLY A 281 -38.23 -13.97 -17.57
N GLU A 282 -37.78 -14.25 -18.79
CA GLU A 282 -36.54 -14.99 -19.06
C GLU A 282 -35.30 -14.09 -18.98
N LEU A 283 -34.09 -14.68 -19.00
CA LEU A 283 -32.82 -13.92 -18.95
C LEU A 283 -32.70 -12.87 -20.07
N GLU A 284 -33.26 -13.12 -21.25
CA GLU A 284 -33.22 -12.18 -22.37
C GLU A 284 -34.14 -10.97 -22.20
N GLU A 285 -35.12 -11.07 -21.29
CA GLU A 285 -36.06 -10.00 -20.95
C GLU A 285 -35.55 -9.14 -19.79
N THR A 286 -34.60 -9.65 -19.00
CA THR A 286 -33.93 -8.95 -17.89
C THR A 286 -32.81 -8.06 -18.39
#